data_AF-A0A521ZH28-F1
#
_entry.id   AF-A0A521ZH28-F1
#
_cell.length_a   1.000
_cell.length_b   1.000
_cell.length_c   1.000
_cell.angle_alpha   90.00
_cell.angle_beta   90.00
_cell.angle_gamma   90.00
#
_symmetry.space_group_name_H-M   'P 1'
#
loop_
_entity.id
_entity.type
_entity.pdbx_description
1 polymer ?
#
loop_
_entity_poly.entity_id
_entity_poly.type
_entity_poly.pdbx_seq_one_letter_code
_entity_poly.pdbx_strand_id
1 'polypeptide(L)'
;MQSAVEYGDVPHAAAHCNHRPMNTDSTKPWQRRASPFSRYAALVYLGLVVYGSLHPFHGWRDLGLSHWAYLTAPPQRYIDKFDIFFNLLAYVPLGFLLVLAFYPRLRGWTAVVLTVLLGTAVSAGMEALQSYLPQRVPSNLDLLCNSVGTLAGALLARARASALLDRGVLLALRLRWFERDASGALVLLSLWLVALLYPKTFILGLGDVTTPVLDWLGEQINQPLNLNQWYEIPLTFYPALEAMVTATQMAGCCWLLTSLMRPLAPRARLLLLWAGLTLLCKTFSEVLLTHADDVLGWLTPTAQYGLGIGVLLALLIGGQRRTRQTLALLALTVSLLLVNLIPTNIYAEANQQEWNPGRFLNFSGVTLWIAALWPFAALVYLLRHRAKK
;
A
#
# COMPACT_ATOMS: atom_id res chain seq x y z
N MET A 1 17.87 -52.90 -74.27
CA MET A 1 16.40 -53.08 -74.25
C MET A 1 15.99 -53.18 -72.78
N GLN A 2 15.61 -52.08 -72.11
CA GLN A 2 14.24 -51.51 -72.05
C GLN A 2 13.24 -52.52 -71.47
N SER A 3 12.82 -52.38 -70.20
CA SER A 3 11.56 -51.73 -69.71
C SER A 3 10.31 -52.54 -70.06
N ALA A 4 9.28 -52.76 -69.25
CA ALA A 4 8.72 -52.06 -68.10
C ALA A 4 7.83 -53.02 -67.29
N VAL A 5 7.56 -52.69 -66.03
CA VAL A 5 6.58 -53.37 -65.16
C VAL A 5 5.22 -52.72 -65.36
N GLU A 6 4.20 -53.54 -65.63
CA GLU A 6 2.83 -53.15 -65.94
C GLU A 6 2.03 -52.85 -64.66
N TYR A 7 1.23 -51.78 -64.73
CA TYR A 7 0.43 -51.19 -63.65
C TYR A 7 -0.93 -51.89 -63.55
N GLY A 8 -1.37 -52.22 -62.33
CA GLY A 8 -2.73 -52.70 -62.02
C GLY A 8 -3.41 -51.79 -60.98
N ASP A 9 -4.63 -51.39 -61.30
CA ASP A 9 -5.50 -50.37 -60.71
C ASP A 9 -5.65 -50.30 -59.18
N VAL A 10 -5.74 -49.06 -58.67
CA VAL A 10 -6.18 -48.72 -57.30
C VAL A 10 -7.53 -47.98 -57.36
N PRO A 11 -8.55 -48.39 -56.59
CA PRO A 11 -9.85 -47.71 -56.60
C PRO A 11 -9.86 -46.43 -55.76
N HIS A 12 -10.52 -45.40 -56.32
CA HIS A 12 -10.83 -44.12 -55.68
C HIS A 12 -11.72 -44.29 -54.43
N ALA A 13 -11.23 -43.89 -53.26
CA ALA A 13 -12.04 -43.59 -52.09
C ALA A 13 -11.99 -42.09 -51.78
N ALA A 14 -13.11 -41.41 -51.99
CA ALA A 14 -13.29 -39.99 -51.70
C ALA A 14 -13.26 -39.76 -50.17
N ALA A 15 -12.22 -39.09 -49.68
CA ALA A 15 -12.13 -38.63 -48.30
C ALA A 15 -12.93 -37.32 -48.14
N HIS A 16 -14.13 -37.42 -47.55
CA HIS A 16 -14.86 -36.27 -47.03
C HIS A 16 -14.04 -35.58 -45.92
N CYS A 17 -13.45 -34.44 -46.26
CA CYS A 17 -12.72 -33.60 -45.32
C CYS A 17 -13.73 -32.82 -44.45
N ASN A 18 -14.06 -33.37 -43.27
CA ASN A 18 -14.83 -32.67 -42.25
C ASN A 18 -13.99 -31.51 -41.68
N HIS A 19 -14.22 -30.30 -42.19
CA HIS A 19 -13.75 -29.07 -41.55
C HIS A 19 -14.47 -28.87 -40.21
N ARG A 20 -13.88 -29.38 -39.12
CA ARG A 20 -14.20 -28.86 -37.79
C ARG A 20 -13.72 -27.40 -37.73
N PRO A 21 -14.57 -26.42 -37.38
CA PRO A 21 -14.08 -25.08 -37.12
C PRO A 21 -13.08 -25.15 -35.96
N MET A 22 -11.86 -24.66 -36.20
CA MET A 22 -10.87 -24.45 -35.15
C MET A 22 -11.47 -23.47 -34.15
N ASN A 23 -11.86 -23.99 -32.99
CA ASN A 23 -12.34 -23.18 -31.89
C ASN A 23 -11.17 -22.32 -31.40
N THR A 24 -11.10 -21.06 -31.84
CA THR A 24 -10.05 -20.08 -31.50
C THR A 24 -10.17 -19.57 -30.06
N ASP A 25 -11.00 -20.18 -29.22
CA ASP A 25 -11.13 -19.80 -27.82
C ASP A 25 -9.99 -20.45 -27.00
N SER A 26 -8.76 -19.96 -27.21
CA SER A 26 -7.55 -20.36 -26.49
C SER A 26 -7.52 -19.84 -25.05
N THR A 27 -8.68 -19.58 -24.44
CA THR A 27 -8.77 -19.06 -23.08
C THR A 27 -8.69 -20.21 -22.08
N LYS A 28 -7.54 -20.32 -21.42
CA LYS A 28 -7.25 -21.41 -20.48
C LYS A 28 -8.22 -21.35 -19.28
N PRO A 29 -8.67 -22.48 -18.69
CA PRO A 29 -9.74 -22.51 -17.68
C PRO A 29 -9.53 -21.61 -16.45
N TRP A 30 -8.28 -21.34 -16.08
CA TRP A 30 -7.94 -20.43 -14.98
C TRP A 30 -8.18 -18.94 -15.31
N GLN A 31 -8.20 -18.55 -16.59
CA GLN A 31 -8.62 -17.23 -17.05
C GLN A 31 -10.15 -17.04 -16.90
N ARG A 32 -10.91 -18.09 -16.59
CA ARG A 32 -12.35 -17.99 -16.31
C ARG A 32 -12.68 -18.04 -14.82
N ARG A 33 -11.68 -18.01 -13.93
CA ARG A 33 -11.94 -17.97 -12.48
C ARG A 33 -11.88 -16.53 -11.98
N ALA A 34 -12.90 -16.15 -11.23
CA ALA A 34 -12.88 -14.90 -10.49
C ALA A 34 -11.72 -14.91 -9.49
N SER A 35 -10.99 -13.81 -9.39
CA SER A 35 -9.94 -13.63 -8.40
C SER A 35 -10.57 -13.28 -7.05
N PRO A 36 -10.58 -14.18 -6.04
CA PRO A 36 -11.09 -13.84 -4.72
C PRO A 36 -10.27 -12.69 -4.12
N PHE A 37 -8.96 -12.67 -4.38
CA PHE A 37 -8.06 -11.60 -3.95
C PHE A 37 -8.50 -10.22 -4.45
N SER A 38 -8.83 -10.09 -5.74
CA SER A 38 -9.27 -8.80 -6.30
C SER A 38 -10.57 -8.30 -5.67
N ARG A 39 -11.48 -9.23 -5.33
CA ARG A 39 -12.75 -8.89 -4.66
C ARG A 39 -12.52 -8.47 -3.21
N TYR A 40 -11.73 -9.22 -2.46
CA TYR A 40 -11.38 -8.83 -1.09
C TYR A 40 -10.60 -7.51 -1.06
N ALA A 41 -9.66 -7.30 -1.99
CA ALA A 41 -8.95 -6.03 -2.11
C ALA A 41 -9.89 -4.87 -2.43
N ALA A 42 -10.86 -5.05 -3.35
CA ALA A 42 -11.86 -4.04 -3.65
C ALA A 42 -12.73 -3.71 -2.42
N LEU A 43 -13.17 -4.72 -1.66
CA LEU A 43 -13.98 -4.52 -0.45
C LEU A 43 -13.19 -3.82 0.66
N VAL A 44 -11.95 -4.25 0.91
CA VAL A 44 -11.06 -3.61 1.90
C VAL A 44 -10.80 -2.16 1.50
N TYR A 45 -10.51 -1.90 0.22
CA TYR A 45 -10.26 -0.54 -0.26
C TYR A 45 -11.52 0.33 -0.21
N LEU A 46 -12.68 -0.21 -0.55
CA LEU A 46 -13.97 0.48 -0.36
C LEU A 46 -14.18 0.84 1.12
N GLY A 47 -13.87 -0.07 2.03
CA GLY A 47 -13.88 0.22 3.47
C GLY A 47 -12.94 1.35 3.87
N LEU A 48 -11.75 1.43 3.27
CA LEU A 48 -10.81 2.54 3.48
C LEU A 48 -11.35 3.87 2.95
N VAL A 49 -12.01 3.88 1.78
CA VAL A 49 -12.67 5.07 1.23
C VAL A 49 -13.77 5.54 2.18
N VAL A 50 -14.66 4.63 2.61
CA VAL A 50 -15.73 4.95 3.57
C VAL A 50 -15.14 5.49 4.88
N TYR A 51 -14.09 4.85 5.40
CA TYR A 51 -13.43 5.30 6.62
C TYR A 51 -12.87 6.72 6.48
N GLY A 52 -12.10 6.98 5.41
CA GLY A 52 -11.50 8.29 5.14
C GLY A 52 -12.54 9.38 4.86
N SER A 53 -13.68 9.03 4.26
CA SER A 53 -14.77 9.98 4.01
C SER A 53 -15.53 10.35 5.29
N LEU A 54 -15.75 9.40 6.20
CA LEU A 54 -16.62 9.59 7.37
C LEU A 54 -15.87 9.90 8.67
N HIS A 55 -14.53 9.93 8.63
CA HIS A 55 -13.74 10.40 9.76
C HIS A 55 -13.90 11.93 9.96
N PRO A 56 -14.02 12.41 11.21
CA PRO A 56 -14.09 11.63 12.45
C PRO A 56 -15.48 11.05 12.73
N PHE A 57 -15.51 9.91 13.42
CA PHE A 57 -16.76 9.20 13.79
C PHE A 57 -17.47 9.79 15.03
N HIS A 58 -17.26 11.07 15.33
CA HIS A 58 -17.87 11.76 16.47
C HIS A 58 -18.39 13.13 16.05
N GLY A 59 -19.26 13.73 16.87
CA GLY A 59 -19.79 15.07 16.60
C GLY A 59 -20.83 15.16 15.48
N TRP A 60 -21.42 14.02 15.09
CA TRP A 60 -22.48 13.97 14.08
C TRP A 60 -23.71 14.74 14.54
N ARG A 61 -24.21 15.66 13.73
CA ARG A 61 -25.34 16.54 14.03
C ARG A 61 -26.13 16.84 12.78
N ASP A 62 -27.46 16.85 12.90
CA ASP A 62 -28.33 17.36 11.85
C ASP A 62 -28.27 18.89 11.83
N LEU A 63 -27.86 19.44 10.69
CA LEU A 63 -27.77 20.89 10.45
C LEU A 63 -29.04 21.46 9.81
N GLY A 64 -30.08 20.63 9.61
CA GLY A 64 -31.32 21.03 8.95
C GLY A 64 -31.18 21.20 7.43
N LEU A 65 -30.07 20.73 6.85
CA LEU A 65 -29.81 20.76 5.41
C LEU A 65 -30.25 19.44 4.77
N SER A 66 -30.73 19.51 3.52
CA SER A 66 -30.95 18.30 2.73
C SER A 66 -29.63 17.57 2.49
N HIS A 67 -29.63 16.25 2.67
CA HIS A 67 -28.50 15.36 2.37
C HIS A 67 -27.93 15.55 0.96
N TRP A 68 -28.74 16.00 0.01
CA TRP A 68 -28.37 16.19 -1.39
C TRP A 68 -28.15 17.66 -1.77
N ALA A 69 -28.16 18.57 -0.79
CA ALA A 69 -28.04 20.02 -1.03
C ALA A 69 -26.76 20.40 -1.78
N TYR A 70 -25.67 19.64 -1.58
CA TYR A 70 -24.39 19.87 -2.22
C TYR A 70 -24.44 19.74 -3.75
N LEU A 71 -25.37 18.95 -4.30
CA LEU A 71 -25.51 18.77 -5.76
C LEU A 71 -25.87 20.08 -6.46
N THR A 72 -26.67 20.91 -5.81
CA THR A 72 -27.14 22.20 -6.34
C THR A 72 -26.42 23.39 -5.72
N ALA A 73 -25.48 23.15 -4.82
CA ALA A 73 -24.70 24.21 -4.18
C ALA A 73 -23.85 24.95 -5.23
N PRO A 74 -23.67 26.28 -5.09
CA PRO A 74 -22.73 27.00 -5.93
C PRO A 74 -21.32 26.41 -5.77
N PRO A 75 -20.49 26.43 -6.82
CA PRO A 75 -19.14 25.91 -6.74
C PRO A 75 -18.35 26.63 -5.64
N GLN A 76 -17.49 25.87 -4.95
CA GLN A 76 -16.65 26.40 -3.88
C GLN A 76 -15.80 27.57 -4.40
N ARG A 77 -15.78 28.68 -3.65
CA ARG A 77 -14.99 29.88 -4.02
C ARG A 77 -13.50 29.67 -3.81
N TYR A 78 -13.13 28.84 -2.83
CA TYR A 78 -11.75 28.51 -2.51
C TYR A 78 -11.54 27.05 -2.87
N ILE A 79 -10.85 26.82 -3.99
CA ILE A 79 -10.52 25.49 -4.49
C ILE A 79 -9.06 25.23 -4.13
N ASP A 80 -8.83 24.24 -3.29
CA ASP A 80 -7.48 23.74 -3.06
C ASP A 80 -7.13 22.70 -4.13
N LYS A 81 -6.00 22.91 -4.82
CA LYS A 81 -5.49 21.95 -5.82
C LYS A 81 -5.09 20.63 -5.15
N PHE A 82 -4.69 20.66 -3.89
CA PHE A 82 -4.38 19.45 -3.13
C PHE A 82 -5.63 18.61 -2.92
N ASP A 83 -6.76 19.20 -2.53
CA ASP A 83 -8.02 18.49 -2.33
C ASP A 83 -8.49 17.81 -3.63
N ILE A 84 -8.42 18.51 -4.76
CA ILE A 84 -8.70 17.93 -6.08
C ILE A 84 -7.81 16.72 -6.35
N PHE A 85 -6.50 16.86 -6.15
CA PHE A 85 -5.53 15.81 -6.43
C PHE A 85 -5.79 14.56 -5.57
N PHE A 86 -6.10 14.74 -4.29
CA PHE A 86 -6.34 13.64 -3.37
C PHE A 86 -7.68 12.95 -3.58
N ASN A 87 -8.75 13.70 -3.82
CA ASN A 87 -10.06 13.14 -4.15
C ASN A 87 -9.97 12.29 -5.44
N LEU A 88 -9.24 12.79 -6.45
CA LEU A 88 -8.93 12.02 -7.64
C LEU A 88 -8.12 10.75 -7.31
N LEU A 89 -6.98 10.90 -6.60
CA LEU A 89 -6.06 9.80 -6.34
C LEU A 89 -6.65 8.73 -5.42
N ALA A 90 -7.51 9.10 -4.46
CA ALA A 90 -8.18 8.17 -3.56
C ALA A 90 -9.18 7.26 -4.28
N TYR A 91 -9.79 7.72 -5.37
CA TYR A 91 -10.77 6.91 -6.12
C TYR A 91 -10.17 6.13 -7.30
N VAL A 92 -8.95 6.45 -7.74
CA VAL A 92 -8.23 5.70 -8.78
C VAL A 92 -8.06 4.21 -8.42
N PRO A 93 -7.54 3.83 -7.23
CA PRO A 93 -7.40 2.42 -6.89
C PRO A 93 -8.76 1.72 -6.72
N LEU A 94 -9.79 2.43 -6.23
CA LEU A 94 -11.16 1.88 -6.14
C LEU A 94 -11.67 1.50 -7.54
N GLY A 95 -11.60 2.42 -8.50
CA GLY A 95 -12.01 2.16 -9.88
C GLY A 95 -11.21 1.01 -10.53
N PHE A 96 -9.90 0.97 -10.27
CA PHE A 96 -9.05 -0.10 -10.76
C PHE A 96 -9.45 -1.48 -10.20
N LEU A 97 -9.63 -1.56 -8.87
CA LEU A 97 -9.95 -2.82 -8.18
C LEU A 97 -11.35 -3.32 -8.50
N LEU A 98 -12.35 -2.43 -8.65
CA LEU A 98 -13.71 -2.82 -9.04
C LEU A 98 -13.76 -3.50 -10.41
N VAL A 99 -13.06 -2.96 -11.42
CA VAL A 99 -12.97 -3.61 -12.73
C VAL A 99 -12.37 -5.02 -12.63
N LEU A 100 -11.32 -5.19 -11.82
CA LEU A 100 -10.71 -6.51 -11.58
C LEU A 100 -11.64 -7.45 -10.79
N ALA A 101 -12.44 -6.92 -9.85
CA ALA A 101 -13.36 -7.68 -9.03
C ALA A 101 -14.55 -8.25 -9.82
N PHE A 102 -15.00 -7.53 -10.86
CA PHE A 102 -16.06 -7.99 -11.76
C PHE A 102 -15.62 -9.09 -12.73
N TYR A 103 -14.32 -9.22 -12.98
CA TYR A 103 -13.80 -10.29 -13.81
C TYR A 103 -14.10 -11.68 -13.21
N PRO A 104 -14.44 -12.69 -14.03
CA PRO A 104 -14.59 -12.65 -15.49
C PRO A 104 -16.01 -12.27 -15.95
N ARG A 105 -16.97 -12.07 -15.03
CA ARG A 105 -18.40 -11.94 -15.35
C ARG A 105 -18.72 -10.70 -16.17
N LEU A 106 -18.10 -9.57 -15.83
CA LEU A 106 -18.17 -8.34 -16.63
C LEU A 106 -16.77 -7.97 -17.11
N ARG A 107 -16.66 -7.49 -18.35
CA ARG A 107 -15.40 -7.20 -19.03
C ARG A 107 -15.53 -5.99 -19.93
N GLY A 108 -14.40 -5.42 -20.36
CA GLY A 108 -14.38 -4.34 -21.33
C GLY A 108 -15.11 -3.09 -20.84
N TRP A 109 -15.87 -2.45 -21.72
CA TRP A 109 -16.56 -1.19 -21.41
C TRP A 109 -17.72 -1.33 -20.43
N THR A 110 -18.41 -2.49 -20.39
CA THR A 110 -19.50 -2.69 -19.42
C THR A 110 -19.00 -2.70 -17.98
N ALA A 111 -17.83 -3.32 -17.74
CA ALA A 111 -17.17 -3.25 -16.44
C ALA A 111 -16.75 -1.83 -16.08
N VAL A 112 -16.25 -1.03 -17.04
CA VAL A 112 -15.88 0.38 -16.80
C VAL A 112 -17.11 1.21 -16.43
N VAL A 113 -18.18 1.13 -17.22
CA VAL A 113 -19.42 1.89 -16.96
C VAL A 113 -19.99 1.54 -15.59
N LEU A 114 -20.11 0.25 -15.26
CA LEU A 114 -20.63 -0.17 -13.96
C LEU A 114 -19.72 0.28 -12.81
N THR A 115 -18.40 0.20 -12.98
CA THR A 115 -17.44 0.71 -11.99
C THR A 115 -17.62 2.20 -11.75
N VAL A 116 -17.77 3.01 -12.81
CA VAL A 116 -17.97 4.46 -12.69
C VAL A 116 -19.29 4.75 -11.97
N LEU A 117 -20.39 4.09 -12.37
CA LEU A 117 -21.68 4.24 -11.71
C LEU A 117 -21.61 3.91 -10.22
N LEU A 118 -20.96 2.80 -9.85
CA LEU A 118 -20.81 2.40 -8.45
C LEU A 118 -19.89 3.34 -7.67
N GLY A 119 -18.75 3.75 -8.23
CA GLY A 119 -17.84 4.68 -7.56
C GLY A 119 -18.46 6.06 -7.38
N THR A 120 -19.18 6.57 -8.37
CA THR A 120 -19.96 7.81 -8.27
C THR A 120 -21.08 7.68 -7.23
N ALA A 121 -21.80 6.55 -7.19
CA ALA A 121 -22.84 6.32 -6.18
C ALA A 121 -22.26 6.26 -4.76
N VAL A 122 -21.11 5.59 -4.58
CA VAL A 122 -20.37 5.57 -3.31
C VAL A 122 -19.98 6.99 -2.91
N SER A 123 -19.35 7.75 -3.82
CA SER A 123 -18.97 9.14 -3.54
C SER A 123 -20.20 9.98 -3.18
N ALA A 124 -21.28 9.88 -3.94
CA ALA A 124 -22.50 10.65 -3.69
C ALA A 124 -23.10 10.35 -2.32
N GLY A 125 -23.06 9.07 -1.90
CA GLY A 125 -23.46 8.65 -0.56
C GLY A 125 -22.54 9.16 0.55
N MET A 126 -21.22 9.21 0.30
CA MET A 126 -20.26 9.77 1.25
C MET A 126 -20.46 11.27 1.46
N GLU A 127 -20.59 12.04 0.38
CA GLU A 127 -20.91 13.48 0.43
C GLU A 127 -22.24 13.73 1.16
N ALA A 128 -23.25 12.89 0.90
CA ALA A 128 -24.55 13.01 1.57
C ALA A 128 -24.43 12.79 3.08
N LEU A 129 -23.71 11.76 3.51
CA LEU A 129 -23.47 11.49 4.94
C LEU A 129 -22.62 12.57 5.60
N GLN A 130 -21.67 13.17 4.89
CA GLN A 130 -20.87 14.28 5.39
C GLN A 130 -21.69 15.53 5.70
N SER A 131 -22.93 15.65 5.20
CA SER A 131 -23.85 16.74 5.59
C SER A 131 -24.16 16.72 7.11
N TYR A 132 -23.95 15.59 7.77
CA TYR A 132 -24.09 15.41 9.22
C TYR A 132 -22.81 15.62 10.01
N LEU A 133 -21.69 15.90 9.35
CA LEU A 133 -20.39 16.07 9.97
C LEU A 133 -20.01 17.55 9.92
N PRO A 134 -20.11 18.31 11.03
CA PRO A 134 -19.81 19.74 11.03
C PRO A 134 -18.36 20.09 10.63
N GLN A 135 -17.45 19.12 10.71
CA GLN A 135 -16.05 19.27 10.33
C GLN A 135 -15.80 19.00 8.83
N ARG A 136 -16.82 18.61 8.07
CA ARG A 136 -16.74 18.30 6.65
C ARG A 136 -17.68 19.21 5.86
N VAL A 137 -17.27 19.53 4.64
CA VAL A 137 -18.05 20.35 3.72
C VAL A 137 -18.35 19.51 2.49
N PRO A 138 -19.56 18.95 2.37
CA PRO A 138 -19.98 18.24 1.18
C PRO A 138 -19.87 19.11 -0.07
N SER A 139 -19.41 18.55 -1.19
CA SER A 139 -19.08 19.31 -2.38
C SER A 139 -19.39 18.58 -3.69
N ASN A 140 -19.96 19.30 -4.66
CA ASN A 140 -20.11 18.80 -6.03
C ASN A 140 -18.76 18.66 -6.75
N LEU A 141 -17.75 19.42 -6.36
CA LEU A 141 -16.39 19.31 -6.90
C LEU A 141 -15.74 18.00 -6.46
N ASP A 142 -15.94 17.59 -5.20
CA ASP A 142 -15.41 16.34 -4.67
C ASP A 142 -16.08 15.15 -5.32
N LEU A 143 -17.40 15.19 -5.48
CA LEU A 143 -18.14 14.20 -6.26
C LEU A 143 -17.60 14.05 -7.69
N LEU A 144 -17.30 15.16 -8.37
CA LEU A 144 -16.72 15.15 -9.71
C LEU A 144 -15.32 14.54 -9.69
N CYS A 145 -14.45 14.97 -8.78
CA CYS A 145 -13.07 14.49 -8.68
C CYS A 145 -13.01 12.99 -8.37
N ASN A 146 -13.82 12.52 -7.41
CA ASN A 146 -13.96 11.12 -7.05
C ASN A 146 -14.46 10.27 -8.23
N SER A 147 -15.43 10.79 -8.99
CA SER A 147 -15.97 10.13 -10.19
C SER A 147 -14.93 10.03 -11.32
N VAL A 148 -14.19 11.12 -11.57
CA VAL A 148 -13.10 11.13 -12.56
C VAL A 148 -11.96 10.21 -12.15
N GLY A 149 -11.63 10.16 -10.84
CA GLY A 149 -10.63 9.25 -10.29
C GLY A 149 -11.04 7.79 -10.49
N THR A 150 -12.30 7.47 -10.19
CA THR A 150 -12.89 6.16 -10.45
C THR A 150 -12.78 5.77 -11.93
N LEU A 151 -13.12 6.69 -12.83
CA LEU A 151 -13.01 6.48 -14.28
C LEU A 151 -11.56 6.23 -14.71
N ALA A 152 -10.61 7.05 -14.26
CA ALA A 152 -9.20 6.89 -14.57
C ALA A 152 -8.69 5.51 -14.11
N GLY A 153 -9.02 5.12 -12.87
CA GLY A 153 -8.74 3.79 -12.34
C GLY A 153 -9.31 2.66 -13.18
N ALA A 154 -10.57 2.79 -13.58
CA ALA A 154 -11.28 1.81 -14.41
C ALA A 154 -10.65 1.68 -15.81
N LEU A 155 -10.27 2.80 -16.43
CA LEU A 155 -9.58 2.82 -17.72
C LEU A 155 -8.19 2.19 -17.63
N LEU A 156 -7.43 2.47 -16.58
CA LEU A 156 -6.13 1.84 -16.31
C LEU A 156 -6.28 0.33 -16.15
N ALA A 157 -7.27 -0.11 -15.37
CA ALA A 157 -7.58 -1.53 -15.21
C ALA A 157 -7.96 -2.14 -16.55
N ARG A 158 -8.82 -1.52 -17.36
CA ARG A 158 -9.18 -2.02 -18.69
C ARG A 158 -7.97 -2.18 -19.60
N ALA A 159 -7.10 -1.18 -19.66
CA ALA A 159 -5.90 -1.19 -20.49
C ALA A 159 -4.88 -2.27 -20.06
N ARG A 160 -4.83 -2.59 -18.76
CA ARG A 160 -3.87 -3.54 -18.19
C ARG A 160 -4.48 -4.90 -17.84
N ALA A 161 -5.79 -5.06 -17.87
CA ALA A 161 -6.50 -6.26 -17.43
C ALA A 161 -6.02 -7.49 -18.20
N SER A 162 -5.79 -7.37 -19.50
CA SER A 162 -5.27 -8.49 -20.30
C SER A 162 -3.83 -8.85 -19.95
N ALA A 163 -2.97 -7.88 -19.63
CA ALA A 163 -1.61 -8.16 -19.18
C ALA A 163 -1.57 -8.79 -17.76
N LEU A 164 -2.46 -8.30 -16.88
CA LEU A 164 -2.51 -8.67 -15.46
C LEU A 164 -3.23 -10.00 -15.22
N LEU A 165 -4.40 -10.20 -15.85
CA LEU A 165 -5.29 -11.33 -15.66
C LEU A 165 -5.13 -12.39 -16.76
N ASP A 166 -5.13 -11.98 -18.03
CA ASP A 166 -5.16 -12.94 -19.14
C ASP A 166 -3.76 -13.50 -19.46
N ARG A 167 -2.74 -12.64 -19.56
CA ARG A 167 -1.35 -13.03 -19.84
C ARG A 167 -0.59 -13.45 -18.58
N GLY A 168 -1.13 -13.14 -17.40
CA GLY A 168 -0.59 -13.56 -16.11
C GLY A 168 0.85 -13.11 -15.86
N VAL A 169 1.31 -11.98 -16.43
CA VAL A 169 2.73 -11.56 -16.34
C VAL A 169 3.12 -11.34 -14.88
N LEU A 170 2.28 -10.68 -14.09
CA LEU A 170 2.55 -10.50 -12.65
C LEU A 170 2.54 -11.83 -11.90
N LEU A 171 1.63 -12.74 -12.26
CA LEU A 171 1.61 -14.08 -11.67
C LEU A 171 2.88 -14.86 -12.05
N ALA A 172 3.34 -14.75 -13.29
CA ALA A 172 4.58 -15.37 -13.77
C ALA A 172 5.80 -14.78 -13.07
N LEU A 173 5.90 -13.45 -12.93
CA LEU A 173 6.97 -12.79 -12.17
C LEU A 173 6.93 -13.19 -10.69
N ARG A 174 5.74 -13.23 -10.09
CA ARG A 174 5.55 -13.70 -8.71
C ARG A 174 6.05 -15.12 -8.54
N LEU A 175 5.64 -16.05 -9.40
CA LEU A 175 6.05 -17.45 -9.34
C LEU A 175 7.54 -17.65 -9.69
N ARG A 176 8.12 -16.74 -10.49
CA ARG A 176 9.54 -16.76 -10.85
C ARG A 176 10.44 -16.24 -9.74
N TRP A 177 10.05 -15.16 -9.06
CA TRP A 177 10.90 -14.47 -8.10
C TRP A 177 10.61 -14.81 -6.65
N PHE A 178 9.37 -15.19 -6.29
CA PHE A 178 8.95 -15.38 -4.91
C PHE A 178 8.50 -16.80 -4.60
N GLU A 179 8.62 -17.19 -3.33
CA GLU A 179 8.11 -18.46 -2.83
C GLU A 179 6.57 -18.51 -2.81
N ARG A 180 6.00 -19.72 -2.79
CA ARG A 180 4.53 -19.91 -2.86
C ARG A 180 3.81 -19.30 -1.65
N ASP A 181 4.44 -19.38 -0.48
CA ASP A 181 3.97 -18.86 0.81
C ASP A 181 4.22 -17.35 1.00
N ALA A 182 4.81 -16.65 0.01
CA ALA A 182 5.20 -15.25 0.15
C ALA A 182 4.04 -14.24 0.24
N SER A 183 2.78 -14.63 -0.01
CA SER A 183 1.63 -13.71 -0.02
C SER A 183 1.53 -12.88 1.26
N GLY A 184 1.55 -13.53 2.42
CA GLY A 184 1.35 -12.87 3.71
C GLY A 184 2.44 -11.83 3.98
N ALA A 185 3.70 -12.19 3.76
CA ALA A 185 4.82 -11.27 3.92
C ALA A 185 4.82 -10.13 2.90
N LEU A 186 4.40 -10.35 1.66
CA LEU A 186 4.27 -9.28 0.66
C LEU A 186 3.18 -8.27 1.06
N VAL A 187 2.08 -8.75 1.66
CA VAL A 187 1.06 -7.85 2.25
C VAL A 187 1.65 -7.07 3.40
N LEU A 188 2.38 -7.72 4.32
CA LEU A 188 3.08 -7.03 5.41
C LEU A 188 4.04 -5.98 4.86
N LEU A 189 4.91 -6.31 3.91
CA LEU A 189 5.81 -5.35 3.28
C LEU A 189 5.04 -4.18 2.64
N SER A 190 3.91 -4.45 1.98
CA SER A 190 3.07 -3.38 1.42
C SER A 190 2.50 -2.47 2.52
N LEU A 191 2.04 -3.04 3.64
CA LEU A 191 1.58 -2.29 4.80
C LEU A 191 2.71 -1.49 5.47
N TRP A 192 3.96 -1.94 5.38
CA TRP A 192 5.11 -1.18 5.86
C TRP A 192 5.25 0.14 5.11
N LEU A 193 5.15 0.13 3.78
CA LEU A 193 5.19 1.36 2.97
C LEU A 193 4.03 2.31 3.32
N VAL A 194 2.86 1.76 3.63
CA VAL A 194 1.70 2.54 4.11
C VAL A 194 1.96 3.13 5.50
N ALA A 195 2.63 2.38 6.40
CA ALA A 195 3.02 2.87 7.72
C ALA A 195 3.96 4.07 7.63
N LEU A 196 4.79 4.15 6.59
CA LEU A 196 5.71 5.27 6.41
C LEU A 196 5.02 6.61 6.15
N LEU A 197 3.73 6.60 5.78
CA LEU A 197 2.90 7.78 5.61
C LEU A 197 2.45 8.41 6.94
N TYR A 198 2.72 7.75 8.07
CA TYR A 198 2.47 8.33 9.38
C TYR A 198 3.69 9.15 9.84
N PRO A 199 3.51 10.40 10.31
CA PRO A 199 4.61 11.23 10.78
C PRO A 199 5.16 10.66 12.09
N LYS A 200 6.48 10.50 12.18
CA LYS A 200 7.15 9.91 13.36
C LYS A 200 8.41 10.68 13.71
N THR A 201 8.74 10.66 15.00
CA THR A 201 9.98 11.21 15.57
C THR A 201 11.24 10.62 14.93
N PHE A 202 11.26 9.30 14.75
CA PHE A 202 12.31 8.62 13.99
C PHE A 202 11.78 8.26 12.60
N ILE A 203 12.55 8.60 11.56
CA ILE A 203 12.11 8.51 10.16
C ILE A 203 11.47 7.16 9.81
N LEU A 204 12.14 6.05 10.10
CA LEU A 204 11.58 4.70 9.89
C LEU A 204 11.13 4.01 11.19
N GLY A 205 11.09 4.72 12.32
CA GLY A 205 10.79 4.17 13.63
C GLY A 205 9.32 3.80 13.79
N LEU A 206 8.97 2.61 13.30
CA LEU A 206 7.64 2.03 13.48
C LEU A 206 7.57 1.23 14.79
N GLY A 207 6.36 1.11 15.34
CA GLY A 207 6.09 0.33 16.55
C GLY A 207 6.18 1.09 17.86
N ASP A 208 6.14 2.43 17.81
CA ASP A 208 5.99 3.25 19.01
C ASP A 208 4.63 3.00 19.68
N VAL A 209 4.68 2.38 20.85
CA VAL A 209 3.55 2.09 21.73
C VAL A 209 3.74 2.77 23.08
N THR A 210 4.99 2.96 23.51
CA THR A 210 5.31 3.64 24.78
C THR A 210 4.72 5.04 24.82
N THR A 211 4.92 5.88 23.80
CA THR A 211 4.45 7.27 23.85
C THR A 211 2.93 7.36 23.97
N PRO A 212 2.12 6.72 23.10
CA PRO A 212 0.66 6.75 23.23
C PRO A 212 0.12 6.18 24.56
N VAL A 213 0.80 5.16 25.12
CA VAL A 213 0.39 4.57 26.40
C VAL A 213 0.68 5.51 27.56
N LEU A 214 1.85 6.16 27.56
CA LEU A 214 2.22 7.15 28.57
C LEU A 214 1.30 8.38 28.49
N ASP A 215 1.00 8.87 27.29
CA ASP A 215 0.06 9.98 27.08
C ASP A 215 -1.32 9.63 27.66
N TRP A 216 -1.86 8.46 27.31
CA TRP A 216 -3.15 7.99 27.83
C TRP A 216 -3.15 7.85 29.36
N LEU A 217 -2.10 7.25 29.94
CA LEU A 217 -1.96 7.12 31.39
C LEU A 217 -1.88 8.49 32.07
N GLY A 218 -1.13 9.42 31.47
CA GLY A 218 -0.95 10.78 31.98
C GLY A 218 -2.26 11.55 32.03
N GLU A 219 -3.11 11.39 31.01
CA GLU A 219 -4.48 11.91 30.99
C GLU A 219 -5.31 11.33 32.14
N GLN A 220 -5.21 10.03 32.44
CA GLN A 220 -5.98 9.41 33.53
C GLN A 220 -5.59 9.95 34.92
N ILE A 221 -4.34 10.34 35.11
CA ILE A 221 -3.83 10.83 36.39
C ILE A 221 -3.69 12.36 36.45
N ASN A 222 -4.11 13.08 35.41
CA ASN A 222 -3.92 14.53 35.25
C ASN A 222 -2.46 14.99 35.43
N GLN A 223 -1.50 14.17 35.00
CA GLN A 223 -0.07 14.51 35.04
C GLN A 223 0.59 14.04 33.75
N PRO A 224 1.34 14.89 33.03
CA PRO A 224 2.03 14.46 31.82
C PRO A 224 3.08 13.40 32.19
N LEU A 225 3.08 12.27 31.49
CA LEU A 225 4.06 11.21 31.65
C LEU A 225 4.92 11.12 30.39
N ASN A 226 6.24 11.13 30.55
CA ASN A 226 7.16 10.94 29.44
C ASN A 226 8.44 10.23 29.88
N LEU A 227 9.13 9.59 28.94
CA LEU A 227 10.34 8.83 29.27
C LEU A 227 11.45 9.68 29.90
N ASN A 228 11.51 10.96 29.55
CA ASN A 228 12.48 11.93 30.09
C ASN A 228 12.39 12.10 31.62
N GLN A 229 11.25 11.77 32.25
CA GLN A 229 11.12 11.81 33.72
C GLN A 229 11.94 10.75 34.44
N TRP A 230 12.22 9.62 33.78
CA TRP A 230 12.97 8.51 34.40
C TRP A 230 14.44 8.52 34.01
N TYR A 231 14.78 8.95 32.79
CA TYR A 231 16.16 9.07 32.33
C TYR A 231 16.27 10.01 31.13
N GLU A 232 17.43 10.66 31.00
CA GLU A 232 17.76 11.53 29.88
C GLU A 232 18.90 10.93 29.06
N ILE A 233 18.82 11.08 27.74
CA ILE A 233 19.89 10.72 26.81
C ILE A 233 20.57 12.01 26.34
N PRO A 234 21.91 12.14 26.41
CA PRO A 234 22.59 13.33 25.91
C PRO A 234 22.29 13.57 24.42
N LEU A 235 22.05 14.84 24.06
CA LEU A 235 21.64 15.24 22.71
C LEU A 235 22.60 14.76 21.60
N THR A 236 23.89 14.61 21.93
CA THR A 236 24.94 14.12 21.02
C THR A 236 24.72 12.68 20.54
N PHE A 237 23.95 11.86 21.25
CA PHE A 237 23.68 10.47 20.87
C PHE A 237 22.47 10.30 19.93
N TYR A 238 21.55 11.26 19.88
CA TYR A 238 20.33 11.15 19.05
C TYR A 238 20.62 10.93 17.55
N PRO A 239 21.61 11.62 16.93
CA PRO A 239 22.01 11.33 15.55
C PRO A 239 22.38 9.86 15.31
N ALA A 240 23.11 9.25 16.26
CA ALA A 240 23.52 7.85 16.18
C ALA A 240 22.32 6.91 16.38
N LEU A 241 21.44 7.22 17.34
CA LEU A 241 20.22 6.44 17.61
C LEU A 241 19.26 6.47 16.42
N GLU A 242 19.08 7.63 15.78
CA GLU A 242 18.28 7.78 14.57
C GLU A 242 18.84 6.92 13.42
N ALA A 243 20.16 6.96 13.21
CA ALA A 243 20.82 6.13 12.21
C ALA A 243 20.66 4.63 12.52
N MET A 244 20.74 4.22 13.79
CA MET A 244 20.54 2.83 14.23
C MET A 244 19.11 2.35 14.01
N VAL A 245 18.10 3.14 14.40
CA VAL A 245 16.68 2.83 14.16
C VAL A 245 16.42 2.69 12.67
N THR A 246 16.91 3.64 11.87
CA THR A 246 16.73 3.64 10.41
C THR A 246 17.42 2.44 9.76
N ALA A 247 18.66 2.13 10.15
CA ALA A 247 19.41 0.99 9.64
C ALA A 247 18.75 -0.35 9.99
N THR A 248 18.31 -0.51 11.24
CA THR A 248 17.69 -1.77 11.69
C THR A 248 16.32 -2.00 11.06
N GLN A 249 15.51 -0.96 10.87
CA GLN A 249 14.24 -1.07 10.13
C GLN A 249 14.44 -1.38 8.66
N MET A 250 15.34 -0.64 7.98
CA MET A 250 15.62 -0.86 6.58
C MET A 250 16.21 -2.26 6.35
N ALA A 251 17.19 -2.68 7.15
CA ALA A 251 17.78 -4.01 7.06
C ALA A 251 16.74 -5.11 7.36
N GLY A 252 15.93 -4.93 8.42
CA GLY A 252 14.86 -5.85 8.79
C GLY A 252 13.87 -6.10 7.66
N CYS A 253 13.40 -5.02 7.03
CA CYS A 253 12.50 -5.10 5.86
C CYS A 253 13.17 -5.72 4.64
N CYS A 254 14.42 -5.37 4.36
CA CYS A 254 15.19 -5.92 3.24
C CYS A 254 15.46 -7.43 3.42
N TRP A 255 15.78 -7.87 4.64
CA TRP A 255 15.93 -9.30 4.94
C TRP A 255 14.60 -10.05 4.92
N LEU A 256 13.51 -9.45 5.41
CA LEU A 256 12.17 -10.01 5.25
C LEU A 256 11.86 -10.21 3.77
N LEU A 257 12.01 -9.16 2.94
CA LEU A 257 11.78 -9.19 1.50
C LEU A 257 12.64 -10.26 0.79
N THR A 258 13.95 -10.27 1.04
CA THR A 258 14.82 -11.26 0.41
C THR A 258 14.55 -12.67 0.90
N SER A 259 14.08 -12.88 2.13
CA SER A 259 13.71 -14.21 2.64
C SER A 259 12.57 -14.87 1.86
N LEU A 260 11.76 -14.07 1.15
CA LEU A 260 10.68 -14.53 0.28
C LEU A 260 11.15 -14.90 -1.13
N MET A 261 12.37 -14.51 -1.49
CA MET A 261 12.87 -14.62 -2.85
C MET A 261 13.50 -15.98 -3.13
N ARG A 262 13.20 -16.49 -4.32
CA ARG A 262 13.84 -17.67 -4.92
C ARG A 262 15.30 -17.37 -5.30
N PRO A 263 16.14 -18.39 -5.49
CA PRO A 263 17.55 -18.20 -5.90
C PRO A 263 17.72 -17.39 -7.19
N LEU A 264 16.80 -17.55 -8.16
CA LEU A 264 16.84 -16.88 -9.47
C LEU A 264 16.31 -15.43 -9.46
N ALA A 265 15.84 -14.93 -8.33
CA ALA A 265 15.31 -13.57 -8.25
C ALA A 265 16.45 -12.54 -8.33
N PRO A 266 16.27 -11.40 -9.02
CA PRO A 266 17.26 -10.33 -9.09
C PRO A 266 17.30 -9.55 -7.77
N ARG A 267 17.86 -10.16 -6.71
CA ARG A 267 17.80 -9.66 -5.32
C ARG A 267 18.26 -8.21 -5.19
N ALA A 268 19.42 -7.89 -5.75
CA ALA A 268 19.98 -6.53 -5.66
C ALA A 268 19.06 -5.48 -6.29
N ARG A 269 18.49 -5.76 -7.48
CA ARG A 269 17.56 -4.83 -8.15
C ARG A 269 16.28 -4.66 -7.36
N LEU A 270 15.76 -5.72 -6.75
CA LEU A 270 14.54 -5.66 -5.94
C LEU A 270 14.77 -4.93 -4.61
N LEU A 271 15.96 -5.04 -4.02
CA LEU A 271 16.35 -4.26 -2.84
C LEU A 271 16.51 -2.77 -3.17
N LEU A 272 17.16 -2.44 -4.28
CA LEU A 272 17.27 -1.04 -4.73
C LEU A 272 15.90 -0.45 -5.08
N LEU A 273 15.04 -1.23 -5.72
CA LEU A 273 13.64 -0.84 -5.96
C LEU A 273 12.91 -0.60 -4.62
N TRP A 274 13.09 -1.49 -3.64
CA TRP A 274 12.50 -1.33 -2.32
C TRP A 274 12.97 -0.04 -1.64
N ALA A 275 14.28 0.22 -1.65
CA ALA A 275 14.84 1.46 -1.12
C ALA A 275 14.29 2.70 -1.84
N GLY A 276 14.18 2.66 -3.17
CA GLY A 276 13.57 3.74 -3.95
C GLY A 276 12.10 3.97 -3.58
N LEU A 277 11.32 2.90 -3.38
CA LEU A 277 9.94 3.01 -2.90
C LEU A 277 9.86 3.61 -1.49
N THR A 278 10.78 3.23 -0.59
CA THR A 278 10.89 3.86 0.74
C THR A 278 11.11 5.37 0.63
N LEU A 279 12.09 5.80 -0.19
CA LEU A 279 12.39 7.22 -0.40
C LEU A 279 11.18 7.97 -0.97
N LEU A 280 10.51 7.37 -1.97
CA LEU A 280 9.32 7.94 -2.58
C LEU A 280 8.17 8.08 -1.58
N CYS A 281 7.86 7.03 -0.81
CA CYS A 281 6.81 7.07 0.20
C CYS A 281 7.10 8.11 1.29
N LYS A 282 8.36 8.25 1.71
CA LYS A 282 8.75 9.24 2.73
C LYS A 282 8.74 10.67 2.22
N THR A 283 9.28 10.91 1.03
CA THR A 283 9.20 12.21 0.39
C THR A 283 7.75 12.61 0.15
N PHE A 284 6.92 11.66 -0.29
CA PHE A 284 5.49 11.89 -0.42
C PHE A 284 4.88 12.26 0.93
N SER A 285 5.11 11.47 1.98
CA SER A 285 4.62 11.78 3.34
C SER A 285 5.02 13.19 3.81
N GLU A 286 6.25 13.63 3.55
CA GLU A 286 6.74 14.96 3.92
C GLU A 286 5.94 16.06 3.20
N VAL A 287 5.86 16.00 1.87
CA VAL A 287 5.07 16.94 1.05
C VAL A 287 3.62 17.04 1.51
N LEU A 288 3.06 15.93 2.00
CA LEU A 288 1.67 15.88 2.41
C LEU A 288 1.43 16.48 3.80
N LEU A 289 2.37 16.27 4.73
CA LEU A 289 2.14 16.51 6.15
C LEU A 289 2.80 17.78 6.67
N THR A 290 3.86 18.25 6.00
CA THR A 290 4.55 19.48 6.37
C THR A 290 4.34 20.55 5.29
N HIS A 291 4.40 21.82 5.67
CA HIS A 291 4.44 22.95 4.71
C HIS A 291 5.89 23.33 4.39
N ALA A 292 6.81 22.38 4.54
CA ALA A 292 8.23 22.65 4.47
C ALA A 292 8.61 23.13 3.06
N ASP A 293 9.39 24.23 3.02
CA ASP A 293 10.06 24.68 1.80
C ASP A 293 11.08 23.63 1.30
N ASP A 294 11.59 22.79 2.22
CA ASP A 294 12.47 21.67 1.92
C ASP A 294 11.75 20.32 1.99
N VAL A 295 11.33 19.84 0.81
CA VAL A 295 10.69 18.54 0.60
C VAL A 295 11.59 17.36 1.01
N LEU A 296 12.91 17.56 1.07
CA LEU A 296 13.89 16.54 1.45
C LEU A 296 14.46 16.79 2.86
N GLY A 297 13.85 17.67 3.66
CA GLY A 297 14.30 17.96 5.03
C GLY A 297 14.34 16.70 5.92
N TRP A 298 13.49 15.71 5.62
CA TRP A 298 13.50 14.41 6.27
C TRP A 298 14.75 13.56 5.97
N LEU A 299 15.45 13.78 4.86
CA LEU A 299 16.61 13.00 4.43
C LEU A 299 17.92 13.54 5.04
N THR A 300 17.95 13.62 6.37
CA THR A 300 19.10 14.05 7.16
C THR A 300 20.34 13.19 6.86
N PRO A 301 21.57 13.69 7.12
CA PRO A 301 22.79 12.89 6.91
C PRO A 301 22.74 11.54 7.68
N THR A 302 22.19 11.54 8.89
CA THR A 302 21.99 10.32 9.70
C THR A 302 20.99 9.35 9.08
N ALA A 303 19.89 9.86 8.50
CA ALA A 303 18.96 9.06 7.73
C ALA A 303 19.63 8.41 6.52
N GLN A 304 20.45 9.16 5.79
CA GLN A 304 21.18 8.66 4.62
C GLN A 304 22.12 7.51 5.00
N TYR A 305 22.89 7.67 6.09
CA TYR A 305 23.73 6.60 6.62
C TYR A 305 22.90 5.39 7.05
N GLY A 306 21.80 5.61 7.80
CA GLY A 306 20.92 4.53 8.24
C GLY A 306 20.34 3.72 7.08
N LEU A 307 19.76 4.40 6.08
CA LEU A 307 19.21 3.79 4.88
C LEU A 307 20.29 3.02 4.10
N GLY A 308 21.44 3.65 3.87
CA GLY A 308 22.56 3.06 3.15
C GLY A 308 23.12 1.81 3.85
N ILE A 309 23.38 1.90 5.16
CA ILE A 309 23.85 0.78 5.98
C ILE A 309 22.83 -0.35 5.95
N GLY A 310 21.54 -0.07 6.10
CA GLY A 310 20.50 -1.10 6.13
C GLY A 310 20.42 -1.89 4.81
N VAL A 311 20.48 -1.19 3.67
CA VAL A 311 20.50 -1.83 2.34
C VAL A 311 21.80 -2.60 2.11
N LEU A 312 22.94 -2.02 2.49
CA LEU A 312 24.26 -2.64 2.33
C LEU A 312 24.38 -3.93 3.16
N LEU A 313 23.95 -3.92 4.41
CA LEU A 313 23.90 -5.12 5.26
C LEU A 313 23.02 -6.21 4.62
N ALA A 314 21.87 -5.84 4.06
CA ALA A 314 21.00 -6.81 3.41
C ALA A 314 21.58 -7.40 2.11
N LEU A 315 22.38 -6.62 1.37
CA LEU A 315 23.08 -7.08 0.16
C LEU A 315 24.24 -8.01 0.51
N LEU A 316 25.06 -7.64 1.49
CA LEU A 316 26.26 -8.38 1.87
C LEU A 316 25.91 -9.68 2.62
N ILE A 317 24.88 -9.66 3.47
CA ILE A 317 24.49 -10.81 4.29
C ILE A 317 23.33 -11.57 3.63
N GLY A 318 23.66 -12.22 2.50
CA GLY A 318 22.71 -12.88 1.59
C GLY A 318 22.48 -14.38 1.81
N GLY A 319 22.77 -14.88 3.02
CA GLY A 319 22.83 -16.31 3.36
C GLY A 319 21.52 -17.12 3.20
N GLN A 320 21.47 -18.29 3.82
CA GLN A 320 20.31 -19.18 3.75
C GLN A 320 19.00 -18.47 4.17
N ARG A 321 17.85 -18.94 3.67
CA ARG A 321 16.52 -18.36 4.00
C ARG A 321 16.33 -18.21 5.50
N ARG A 322 16.72 -19.21 6.29
CA ARG A 322 16.64 -19.20 7.76
C ARG A 322 17.49 -18.12 8.41
N THR A 323 18.70 -17.89 7.90
CA THR A 323 19.59 -16.82 8.38
C THR A 323 18.96 -15.46 8.13
N ARG A 324 18.45 -15.22 6.92
CA ARG A 324 17.76 -13.96 6.57
C ARG A 324 16.53 -13.71 7.44
N GLN A 325 15.70 -14.74 7.68
CA GLN A 325 14.57 -14.61 8.60
C GLN A 325 15.00 -14.30 10.04
N THR A 326 16.11 -14.89 10.51
CA THR A 326 16.62 -14.66 11.87
C THR A 326 17.21 -13.24 11.99
N LEU A 327 17.93 -12.77 10.97
CA LEU A 327 18.44 -11.40 10.91
C LEU A 327 17.30 -10.38 10.83
N ALA A 328 16.27 -10.65 10.02
CA ALA A 328 15.07 -9.81 9.97
C ALA A 328 14.40 -9.73 11.35
N LEU A 329 14.23 -10.86 12.02
CA LEU A 329 13.64 -10.91 13.37
C LEU A 329 14.46 -10.09 14.36
N LEU A 330 15.78 -10.29 14.41
CA LEU A 330 16.68 -9.56 15.31
C LEU A 330 16.65 -8.06 15.04
N ALA A 331 16.79 -7.64 13.78
CA ALA A 331 16.82 -6.24 13.41
C ALA A 331 15.50 -5.52 13.74
N LEU A 332 14.36 -6.15 13.44
CA LEU A 332 13.05 -5.59 13.78
C LEU A 332 12.82 -5.54 15.30
N THR A 333 13.27 -6.54 16.06
CA THR A 333 13.20 -6.50 17.53
C THR A 333 14.07 -5.39 18.11
N VAL A 334 15.31 -5.23 17.62
CA VAL A 334 16.20 -4.15 18.06
C VAL A 334 15.59 -2.79 17.74
N SER A 335 15.06 -2.59 16.54
CA SER A 335 14.34 -1.35 16.22
C SER A 335 13.17 -1.10 17.16
N LEU A 336 12.37 -2.13 17.46
CA LEU A 336 11.20 -2.00 18.32
C LEU A 336 11.60 -1.60 19.74
N LEU A 337 12.68 -2.19 20.27
CA LEU A 337 13.24 -1.82 21.57
C LEU A 337 13.73 -0.38 21.56
N LEU A 338 14.52 0.02 20.56
CA LEU A 338 15.03 1.40 20.45
C LEU A 338 13.89 2.41 20.38
N VAL A 339 12.90 2.20 19.52
CA VAL A 339 11.76 3.13 19.35
C VAL A 339 10.96 3.30 20.65
N ASN A 340 10.86 2.27 21.50
CA ASN A 340 10.07 2.31 22.73
C ASN A 340 10.88 2.67 23.99
N LEU A 341 12.22 2.70 23.90
CA LEU A 341 13.15 2.98 25.00
C LEU A 341 13.99 4.25 24.78
N ILE A 342 13.79 4.97 23.68
CA ILE A 342 14.44 6.26 23.47
C ILE A 342 13.44 7.35 23.85
N PRO A 343 13.76 8.24 24.81
CA PRO A 343 12.93 9.38 25.14
C PRO A 343 12.78 10.35 23.96
N THR A 344 11.73 11.15 23.97
CA THR A 344 11.51 12.17 22.95
C THR A 344 12.59 13.26 23.04
N ASN A 345 13.12 13.64 21.88
CA ASN A 345 14.05 14.75 21.76
C ASN A 345 13.28 16.07 21.69
N ILE A 346 13.78 17.12 22.35
CA ILE A 346 13.29 18.50 22.24
C ILE A 346 13.16 18.95 20.77
N TYR A 347 14.11 18.57 19.90
CA TYR A 347 14.03 18.89 18.46
C TYR A 347 12.92 18.13 17.73
N ALA A 348 12.57 16.93 18.18
CA ALA A 348 11.48 16.16 17.60
C ALA A 348 10.11 16.72 18.01
N GLU A 349 10.00 17.23 19.25
CA GLU A 349 8.79 17.93 19.72
C GLU A 349 8.58 19.24 18.95
N ALA A 350 9.64 19.99 18.65
CA ALA A 350 9.56 21.18 17.79
C ALA A 350 9.05 20.85 16.37
N ASN A 351 9.56 19.79 15.74
CA ASN A 351 9.09 19.34 14.42
C ASN A 351 7.65 18.80 14.44
N GLN A 352 7.19 18.25 15.56
CA GLN A 352 5.78 17.84 15.72
C GLN A 352 4.83 19.03 15.84
N GLN A 353 5.28 20.21 16.29
CA GLN A 353 4.44 21.41 16.35
C GLN A 353 4.22 22.04 14.96
N GLU A 354 5.11 21.81 14.00
CA GLU A 354 4.93 22.19 12.59
C GLU A 354 3.98 21.24 11.84
N TRP A 355 3.57 20.13 12.47
CA TRP A 355 2.60 19.20 11.91
C TRP A 355 1.22 19.85 11.86
N ASN A 356 0.70 20.03 10.63
CA ASN A 356 -0.65 20.48 10.41
C ASN A 356 -1.57 19.28 10.13
N PRO A 357 -2.34 18.80 11.13
CA PRO A 357 -3.25 17.68 10.91
C PRO A 357 -4.31 18.00 9.84
N GLY A 358 -4.66 19.28 9.62
CA GLY A 358 -5.80 19.72 8.82
C GLY A 358 -5.89 19.17 7.39
N ARG A 359 -4.76 18.82 6.75
CA ARG A 359 -4.74 18.29 5.37
C ARG A 359 -4.90 16.77 5.27
N PHE A 360 -4.68 16.02 6.35
CA PHE A 360 -4.70 14.54 6.34
C PHE A 360 -5.35 13.89 7.58
N LEU A 361 -6.18 14.65 8.31
CA LEU A 361 -6.90 14.23 9.53
C LEU A 361 -7.60 12.86 9.41
N ASN A 362 -7.95 12.45 8.20
CA ASN A 362 -8.83 11.30 7.97
C ASN A 362 -8.10 9.98 7.74
N PHE A 363 -6.85 10.05 7.31
CA PHE A 363 -6.02 8.87 7.08
C PHE A 363 -5.01 8.64 8.21
N SER A 364 -4.75 9.65 9.04
CA SER A 364 -3.83 9.57 10.19
C SER A 364 -4.19 8.44 11.16
N GLY A 365 -5.48 8.19 11.40
CA GLY A 365 -5.91 7.10 12.28
C GLY A 365 -5.51 5.71 11.78
N VAL A 366 -5.79 5.38 10.52
CA VAL A 366 -5.43 4.07 9.96
C VAL A 366 -3.92 3.91 9.81
N THR A 367 -3.22 4.94 9.33
CA THR A 367 -1.76 4.88 9.19
C THR A 367 -1.06 4.82 10.55
N LEU A 368 -1.62 5.44 11.60
CA LEU A 368 -1.18 5.29 12.99
C LEU A 368 -1.28 3.83 13.43
N TRP A 369 -2.45 3.21 13.31
CA TRP A 369 -2.65 1.82 13.72
C TRP A 369 -1.73 0.86 12.97
N ILE A 370 -1.57 1.07 11.66
CA ILE A 370 -0.63 0.29 10.85
C ILE A 370 0.81 0.53 11.33
N ALA A 371 1.23 1.77 11.56
CA ALA A 371 2.57 2.10 12.04
C ALA A 371 2.88 1.53 13.44
N ALA A 372 1.90 1.48 14.34
CA ALA A 372 2.04 0.92 15.68
C ALA A 372 2.09 -0.62 15.65
N LEU A 373 1.18 -1.27 14.92
CA LEU A 373 1.00 -2.72 14.98
C LEU A 373 1.88 -3.50 13.99
N TRP A 374 2.39 -2.84 12.95
CA TRP A 374 3.12 -3.52 11.87
C TRP A 374 4.34 -4.32 12.36
N PRO A 375 5.25 -3.78 13.19
CA PRO A 375 6.43 -4.54 13.62
C PRO A 375 6.04 -5.82 14.36
N PHE A 376 5.02 -5.76 15.22
CA PHE A 376 4.52 -6.92 15.94
C PHE A 376 3.96 -7.98 14.98
N ALA A 377 3.18 -7.57 13.97
CA ALA A 377 2.67 -8.47 12.95
C ALA A 377 3.80 -9.13 12.13
N ALA A 378 4.84 -8.37 11.79
CA ALA A 378 6.02 -8.87 11.10
C ALA A 378 6.81 -9.89 11.94
N LEU A 379 7.00 -9.63 13.23
CA LEU A 379 7.66 -10.54 14.17
C LEU A 379 6.87 -11.85 14.32
N VAL A 380 5.55 -11.78 14.55
CA VAL A 380 4.66 -12.96 14.63
C VAL A 380 4.72 -13.77 13.33
N TYR A 381 4.73 -13.11 12.18
CA TYR A 381 4.85 -13.77 10.89
C TYR A 381 6.17 -14.53 10.76
N LEU A 382 7.30 -13.88 11.08
CA LEU A 382 8.64 -14.47 11.01
C LEU A 382 8.80 -15.68 11.95
N LEU A 383 8.19 -15.62 13.14
CA LEU A 383 8.19 -16.72 14.11
C LEU A 383 7.35 -17.91 13.60
N ARG A 384 6.15 -17.66 13.06
CA ARG A 384 5.25 -18.70 12.55
C ARG A 384 5.77 -19.38 11.28
N HIS A 385 6.44 -18.64 10.40
CA HIS A 385 6.89 -19.11 9.07
C HIS A 385 8.41 -19.33 9.01
N ARG A 386 9.02 -19.69 10.14
CA ARG A 386 10.46 -19.93 10.21
C ARG A 386 10.84 -21.18 9.41
N ALA A 387 11.81 -21.05 8.52
CA ALA A 387 12.30 -22.15 7.72
C ALA A 387 12.89 -23.26 8.62
N LYS A 388 12.51 -24.51 8.34
CA LYS A 388 13.10 -25.69 8.99
C LYS A 388 14.57 -25.84 8.57
N LYS A 389 15.33 -26.52 9.43
CA LYS A 389 16.78 -26.72 9.29
C LYS A 389 17.08 -27.62 8.11
#